data_AF-A0A1I6XUU9-F1
#
_entry.id   AF-A0A1I6XUU9-F1
#
_cell.length_a   1.000
_cell.length_b   1.000
_cell.length_c   1.000
_cell.angle_alpha   90.00
_cell.angle_beta   90.00
_cell.angle_gamma   90.00
#
_symmetry.space_group_name_H-M   'P 1'
#
loop_
_entity.id
_entity.type
_entity.pdbx_description
1 polymer ?
#
loop_
_entity_poly.entity_id
_entity_poly.type
_entity_poly.pdbx_seq_one_letter_code
_entity_poly.pdbx_strand_id
1 'polypeptide(L)'
;MNKLKGALPIIAFVFAAFAAFAFNFPQKGTDPRYGTHDGKVYDVTNVNMGDGIDEYQCDELEDQCLFENQALTIPVENSDGEFIPGPALPHIP
;
A
#
# COMPACT_ATOMS: atom_id res chain seq x y z
N MET A 1 -22.76 24.34 39.42
CA MET A 1 -22.92 24.27 37.96
C MET A 1 -21.58 24.58 37.29
N ASN A 2 -21.20 23.74 36.32
CA ASN A 2 -20.30 23.99 35.19
C ASN A 2 -18.78 24.15 35.43
N LYS A 3 -18.06 23.03 35.67
CA LYS A 3 -16.60 22.95 35.42
C LYS A 3 -16.14 21.67 34.69
N LEU A 4 -17.01 21.05 33.90
CA LEU A 4 -16.69 19.83 33.15
C LEU A 4 -17.07 19.92 31.65
N LYS A 5 -16.87 21.10 31.03
CA LYS A 5 -17.23 21.31 29.61
C LYS A 5 -16.08 21.74 28.70
N GLY A 6 -14.83 21.67 29.16
CA GLY A 6 -13.71 22.27 28.44
C GLY A 6 -12.66 21.33 27.84
N ALA A 7 -12.64 20.05 28.18
CA ALA A 7 -11.49 19.17 27.88
C ALA A 7 -11.75 18.06 26.85
N LEU A 8 -12.83 18.17 26.05
CA LEU A 8 -13.36 17.03 25.29
C LEU A 8 -13.13 16.97 23.77
N PRO A 9 -12.50 17.93 23.04
CA PRO A 9 -12.30 17.72 21.60
C PRO A 9 -10.84 17.52 21.17
N ILE A 10 -9.85 17.40 22.07
CA ILE A 10 -8.44 17.29 21.65
C ILE A 10 -7.99 15.83 21.51
N ILE A 11 -8.61 14.89 22.24
CA ILE A 11 -8.19 13.47 22.22
C ILE A 11 -8.74 12.73 20.98
N ALA A 12 -9.75 13.28 20.30
CA ALA A 12 -10.36 12.66 19.14
C ALA A 12 -9.55 12.81 17.83
N PHE A 13 -8.56 13.71 17.78
CA PHE A 13 -7.81 13.99 16.55
C PHE A 13 -6.52 13.17 16.37
N VAL A 14 -6.14 12.32 17.34
CA VAL A 14 -4.87 11.58 17.31
C VAL A 14 -5.05 10.09 16.96
N PHE A 15 -6.28 9.58 16.89
CA PHE A 15 -6.54 8.14 16.69
C PHE A 15 -6.92 7.73 15.27
N ALA A 16 -6.97 8.65 14.30
CA ALA A 16 -7.32 8.31 12.91
C ALA A 16 -6.10 7.97 12.02
N ALA A 17 -4.86 8.09 12.52
CA ALA A 17 -3.66 7.98 11.69
C ALA A 17 -2.99 6.58 11.70
N PHE A 18 -3.54 5.59 12.39
CA PHE A 18 -2.84 4.30 12.61
C PHE A 18 -3.67 3.05 12.29
N ALA A 19 -4.84 3.19 11.67
CA ALA A 19 -5.69 2.03 11.34
C ALA A 19 -5.35 1.37 10.00
N ALA A 20 -4.43 1.92 9.19
CA ALA A 20 -3.99 1.29 7.93
C ALA A 20 -2.87 0.22 8.12
N PHE A 21 -2.50 -0.11 9.36
CA PHE A 21 -1.42 -1.07 9.67
C PHE A 21 -1.90 -2.50 9.95
N ALA A 22 -2.99 -2.94 9.35
CA ALA A 22 -3.55 -4.24 9.70
C ALA A 22 -3.92 -5.05 8.46
N PHE A 23 -2.98 -5.31 7.55
CA PHE A 23 -2.76 -6.60 6.84
C PHE A 23 -1.47 -6.53 6.00
N ASN A 24 -0.36 -6.09 6.60
CA ASN A 24 0.93 -6.20 5.93
C ASN A 24 1.43 -7.65 6.03
N PHE A 25 0.81 -8.56 5.28
CA PHE A 25 1.33 -9.90 5.10
C PHE A 25 2.60 -9.78 4.26
N PRO A 26 3.79 -10.15 4.79
CA PRO A 26 4.99 -10.19 3.98
C PRO A 26 4.83 -11.32 2.96
N GLN A 27 4.34 -11.00 1.77
CA GLN A 27 4.29 -11.93 0.67
C GLN A 27 5.66 -11.96 -0.01
N LYS A 28 6.70 -12.37 0.73
CA LYS A 28 7.94 -12.87 0.10
C LYS A 28 7.61 -14.22 -0.54
N GLY A 29 6.85 -14.17 -1.63
CA GLY A 29 6.52 -15.31 -2.47
C GLY A 29 7.57 -15.47 -3.57
N THR A 30 7.74 -16.69 -4.04
CA THR A 30 8.45 -16.93 -5.31
C THR A 30 7.60 -16.59 -6.53
N ASP A 31 6.31 -16.33 -6.30
CA ASP A 31 5.33 -16.10 -7.36
C ASP A 31 5.50 -14.69 -7.93
N PRO A 32 5.63 -14.54 -9.27
CA PRO A 32 5.84 -13.25 -9.90
C PRO A 32 4.78 -12.23 -9.55
N ARG A 33 5.20 -11.00 -9.23
CA ARG A 33 4.28 -9.89 -8.93
C ARG A 33 4.75 -8.61 -9.55
N TYR A 34 3.81 -7.92 -10.18
CA TYR A 34 4.07 -6.69 -10.92
C TYR A 34 3.06 -5.61 -10.56
N GLY A 35 3.55 -4.39 -10.34
CA GLY A 35 2.73 -3.20 -10.16
C GLY A 35 2.99 -2.19 -11.27
N THR A 36 2.10 -1.21 -11.43
CA THR A 36 2.31 -0.10 -12.38
C THR A 36 2.05 1.25 -11.76
N HIS A 37 2.92 2.21 -12.08
CA HIS A 37 2.79 3.60 -11.66
C HIS A 37 3.39 4.50 -12.73
N ASP A 38 2.69 5.57 -13.12
CA ASP A 38 3.13 6.53 -14.15
C ASP A 38 3.59 5.85 -15.48
N GLY A 39 2.92 4.77 -15.88
CA GLY A 39 3.23 4.01 -17.09
C GLY A 39 4.51 3.16 -17.02
N LYS A 40 5.12 3.04 -15.83
CA LYS A 40 6.25 2.14 -15.57
C LYS A 40 5.75 0.87 -14.90
N VAL A 41 6.49 -0.22 -15.11
CA VAL A 41 6.21 -1.53 -14.50
C VAL A 41 7.28 -1.84 -13.47
N TYR A 42 6.88 -2.33 -12.31
CA TYR A 42 7.76 -2.64 -11.18
C TYR A 42 7.65 -4.13 -10.87
N ASP A 43 8.78 -4.83 -10.74
CA ASP A 43 8.81 -6.20 -10.23
C ASP A 43 8.89 -6.16 -8.71
N VAL A 44 7.85 -6.62 -8.04
CA VAL A 44 7.72 -6.64 -6.59
C VAL A 44 7.66 -8.05 -6.01
N THR A 45 8.04 -9.06 -6.79
CA THR A 45 8.06 -10.48 -6.39
C THR A 45 8.74 -10.69 -5.03
N ASN A 46 9.85 -10.00 -4.78
CA ASN A 46 10.63 -10.13 -3.54
C ASN A 46 10.66 -8.84 -2.71
N VAL A 47 9.68 -7.96 -2.93
CA VAL A 47 9.59 -6.65 -2.29
C VAL A 47 8.49 -6.70 -1.24
N ASN A 48 8.73 -6.08 -0.09
CA ASN A 48 7.70 -5.98 0.94
C ASN A 48 6.74 -4.83 0.62
N MET A 49 5.48 -4.98 1.00
CA MET A 49 4.55 -3.86 1.06
C MET A 49 4.87 -3.01 2.30
N GLY A 50 4.82 -1.69 2.22
CA GLY A 50 5.12 -0.75 3.30
C GLY A 50 5.54 0.65 2.82
N ASP A 51 5.87 1.51 3.79
CA ASP A 51 6.26 2.92 3.55
C ASP A 51 7.76 3.11 3.27
N GLY A 52 8.52 2.01 3.15
CA GLY A 52 9.95 2.03 2.90
C GLY A 52 10.33 2.61 1.53
N ILE A 53 11.58 3.07 1.43
CA ILE A 53 12.08 3.66 0.17
C ILE A 53 12.18 2.63 -0.96
N ASP A 54 12.37 1.36 -0.61
CA ASP A 54 12.50 0.19 -1.48
C ASP A 54 11.28 -0.76 -1.36
N GLU A 55 10.17 -0.26 -0.83
CA GLU A 55 8.91 -1.00 -0.64
C GLU A 55 7.84 -0.48 -1.62
N TYR A 56 6.62 -1.03 -1.55
CA TYR A 56 5.46 -0.53 -2.31
C TYR A 56 4.21 -0.46 -1.43
N GLN A 57 3.19 0.25 -1.87
CA GLN A 57 1.88 0.29 -1.23
C GLN A 57 0.77 -0.02 -2.24
N CYS A 58 -0.36 -0.47 -1.70
CA CYS A 58 -1.64 -0.54 -2.40
C CYS A 58 -2.61 0.37 -1.65
N ASP A 59 -2.94 1.54 -2.21
CA ASP A 59 -3.90 2.48 -1.61
C ASP A 59 -5.30 2.17 -2.12
N GLU A 60 -6.31 1.98 -1.28
CA GLU A 60 -7.62 1.36 -1.57
C GLU A 60 -8.54 2.12 -2.58
N LEU A 61 -7.96 2.93 -3.48
CA LEU A 61 -8.63 3.80 -4.45
C LEU A 61 -8.95 3.12 -5.79
N GLU A 62 -8.33 1.99 -6.12
CA GLU A 62 -8.51 1.26 -7.39
C GLU A 62 -8.83 -0.23 -7.20
N ASP A 63 -9.32 -0.87 -8.27
CA ASP A 63 -9.75 -2.27 -8.25
C ASP A 63 -8.58 -3.26 -8.11
N GLN A 64 -7.38 -2.95 -8.62
CA GLN A 64 -6.21 -3.86 -8.60
C GLN A 64 -4.85 -3.16 -8.60
N CYS A 65 -4.02 -3.58 -7.64
CA CYS A 65 -2.68 -3.07 -7.34
C CYS A 65 -1.58 -3.95 -7.95
N LEU A 66 -1.76 -5.28 -7.97
CA LEU A 66 -0.73 -6.24 -8.41
C LEU A 66 -1.24 -7.17 -9.50
N PHE A 67 -0.30 -7.64 -10.32
CA PHE A 67 -0.51 -8.58 -11.41
C PHE A 67 0.50 -9.72 -11.36
N GLU A 68 0.11 -10.91 -11.79
CA GLU A 68 0.95 -12.11 -11.86
C GLU A 68 1.92 -12.08 -13.06
N ASN A 69 1.75 -11.11 -13.98
CA ASN A 69 2.55 -10.99 -15.17
C ASN A 69 2.91 -9.54 -15.53
N GLN A 70 4.07 -9.35 -16.15
CA GLN A 70 4.59 -8.03 -16.53
C GLN A 70 3.70 -7.29 -17.55
N ALA A 71 2.85 -8.02 -18.29
CA ALA A 71 1.89 -7.41 -19.21
C ALA A 71 0.64 -6.83 -18.51
N LEU A 72 0.53 -6.99 -17.19
CA LEU A 72 -0.55 -6.45 -16.35
C LEU A 72 -1.94 -6.94 -16.80
N THR A 73 -2.04 -8.22 -17.14
CA THR A 73 -3.29 -8.81 -17.66
C THR A 73 -3.95 -9.80 -16.71
N ILE A 74 -3.19 -10.34 -15.76
CA ILE A 74 -3.68 -11.33 -14.78
C ILE A 74 -3.58 -10.68 -13.39
N PRO A 75 -4.69 -10.21 -12.81
CA PRO A 75 -4.66 -9.56 -11.51
C PRO A 75 -4.39 -10.56 -10.39
N VAL A 76 -3.69 -10.13 -9.34
CA VAL A 76 -3.49 -10.91 -8.11
C VAL A 76 -4.73 -10.79 -7.24
N GLU A 77 -5.30 -11.91 -6.80
CA GLU A 77 -6.47 -11.87 -5.93
C GLU A 77 -6.19 -11.14 -4.60
N ASN A 78 -7.12 -10.28 -4.17
CA ASN A 78 -7.03 -9.46 -2.96
C ASN A 78 -5.85 -8.46 -2.95
N SER A 79 -5.36 -8.04 -4.11
CA SER A 79 -4.48 -6.88 -4.22
C SER A 79 -5.27 -5.64 -4.61
N ASP A 80 -6.23 -5.23 -3.78
CA ASP A 80 -7.04 -4.05 -4.11
C ASP A 80 -6.22 -2.77 -3.89
N GLY A 81 -6.36 -1.77 -4.76
CA GLY A 81 -5.76 -0.45 -4.63
C GLY A 81 -4.89 0.06 -5.78
N GLU A 82 -4.49 1.32 -5.72
CA GLU A 82 -3.49 1.97 -6.57
C GLU A 82 -2.08 1.55 -6.12
N PHE A 83 -1.26 1.10 -7.06
CA PHE A 83 0.14 0.79 -6.78
C PHE A 83 0.98 2.05 -6.61
N ILE A 84 1.59 2.21 -5.43
CA ILE A 84 2.48 3.33 -5.10
C ILE A 84 3.89 2.80 -4.83
N PRO A 85 4.86 3.05 -5.71
CA PRO A 85 6.24 2.61 -5.50
C PRO A 85 6.98 3.50 -4.52
N GLY A 86 7.83 2.89 -3.69
CA GLY A 86 8.83 3.61 -2.92
C GLY A 86 9.81 4.37 -3.82
N PRO A 87 10.35 5.51 -3.37
CA PRO A 87 11.20 6.40 -4.18
C PRO A 87 12.48 5.77 -4.74
N ALA A 88 12.97 4.67 -4.15
CA ALA A 88 14.15 3.94 -4.59
C ALA A 88 13.81 2.58 -5.24
N LEU A 89 12.52 2.25 -5.41
CA LEU A 89 12.09 1.00 -6.02
C LEU A 89 12.42 0.99 -7.52
N PRO A 90 13.19 0.01 -8.03
CA PRO A 90 13.56 -0.05 -9.44
C PRO A 90 12.35 -0.46 -10.30
N HIS A 91 12.25 0.15 -11.49
CA HIS A 91 11.29 -0.27 -12.51
C HIS A 91 12.00 -1.09 -13.59
N ILE A 92 11.23 -1.89 -14.30
CA ILE A 92 11.67 -2.63 -15.48
C ILE A 92 11.71 -1.65 -16.66
N PRO A 93 12.78 -1.65 -17.47
CA PRO A 93 12.89 -0.80 -18.66
C PRO A 93 11.88 -1.13 -19.76
#